data_AF-A0A6G1RX82-F1
#
_entry.id   AF-A0A6G1RX82-F1
#
_cell.length_a   1.000
_cell.length_b   1.000
_cell.length_c   1.000
_cell.angle_alpha   90.00
_cell.angle_beta   90.00
_cell.angle_gamma   90.00
#
_symmetry.space_group_name_H-M   'P 1'
#
loop_
_entity.id
_entity.type
_entity.pdbx_description
1 polymer ?
#
loop_
_entity_poly.entity_id
_entity_poly.type
_entity_poly.pdbx_seq_one_letter_code
_entity_poly.pdbx_strand_id
1 'polypeptide(L)'
;SLYLDCESCLALKDPYCGWCVLQGRCSRRSECLRSRLSEQWLWSFNSTQQCLSVQSLTPANISREEKRNIFLAISDLPSLREEEFYSCYFEDYESPAVLTESGIMCPSPDPSRAPALPTGADYVTIKLVVRFHDIFIASVDFSFYDCA
;
A
#
# COMPACT_ATOMS: atom_id res chain seq x y z
N SER A 1 10.12 2.72 -19.25
CA SER A 1 8.66 2.56 -19.47
C SER A 1 8.05 3.95 -19.43
N LEU A 2 7.22 4.35 -20.40
CA LEU A 2 6.76 5.75 -20.53
C LEU A 2 5.67 6.15 -19.49
N TYR A 3 5.15 5.17 -18.73
CA TYR A 3 4.14 5.36 -17.69
C TYR A 3 4.72 4.85 -16.38
N LEU A 4 4.93 5.77 -15.44
CA LEU A 4 5.67 5.54 -14.21
C LEU A 4 4.77 5.04 -13.07
N ASP A 5 3.46 5.23 -13.19
CA ASP A 5 2.49 4.91 -12.16
C ASP A 5 1.20 4.32 -12.74
N CYS A 6 0.36 3.79 -11.84
CA CYS A 6 -0.89 3.16 -12.20
C CYS A 6 -1.88 4.15 -12.84
N GLU A 7 -1.98 5.37 -12.29
CA GLU A 7 -2.95 6.37 -12.74
C GLU A 7 -2.70 6.78 -14.19
N SER A 8 -1.45 7.08 -14.53
CA SER A 8 -1.04 7.39 -15.90
C SER A 8 -1.27 6.21 -16.85
N CYS A 9 -1.10 4.97 -16.40
CA CYS A 9 -1.39 3.78 -17.20
C CYS A 9 -2.89 3.61 -17.47
N LEU A 10 -3.74 3.77 -16.45
CA LEU A 10 -5.20 3.62 -16.57
C LEU A 10 -5.86 4.81 -17.30
N ALA A 11 -5.21 5.98 -17.32
CA ALA A 11 -5.65 7.14 -18.08
C ALA A 11 -5.52 6.95 -19.60
N LEU A 12 -4.70 6.01 -20.07
CA LEU A 12 -4.51 5.77 -21.50
C LEU A 12 -5.77 5.30 -22.21
N LYS A 13 -6.64 4.57 -21.50
CA LYS A 13 -7.81 3.92 -22.08
C LYS A 13 -7.43 3.15 -23.36
N ASP A 14 -6.33 2.39 -23.27
CA ASP A 14 -5.81 1.58 -24.37
C ASP A 14 -6.21 0.10 -24.16
N PRO A 15 -6.89 -0.55 -25.13
CA PRO A 15 -7.32 -1.94 -25.01
C PRO A 15 -6.18 -2.95 -24.88
N TYR A 16 -4.94 -2.60 -25.26
CA TYR A 16 -3.78 -3.48 -25.18
C TYR A 16 -2.98 -3.33 -23.88
N CYS A 17 -3.21 -2.26 -23.12
CA CYS A 17 -2.41 -1.90 -21.95
C CYS A 17 -3.17 -2.05 -20.63
N GLY A 18 -2.40 -2.22 -19.55
CA GLY A 18 -2.92 -2.26 -18.20
C GLY A 18 -1.79 -2.29 -17.18
N TRP A 19 -2.14 -2.01 -15.93
CA TRP A 19 -1.20 -1.92 -14.82
C TRP A 19 -0.97 -3.31 -14.20
N CYS A 20 0.26 -3.80 -14.25
CA CYS A 20 0.65 -5.02 -13.57
C CYS A 20 1.03 -4.71 -12.12
N VAL A 21 0.10 -4.96 -11.20
CA VAL A 21 0.13 -4.43 -9.82
C VAL A 21 1.42 -4.81 -9.10
N LEU A 22 1.74 -6.10 -9.02
CA LEU A 22 2.93 -6.60 -8.30
C LEU A 22 4.25 -6.39 -9.05
N GLN A 23 4.22 -5.87 -10.28
CA GLN A 23 5.41 -5.52 -11.05
C GLN A 23 5.62 -4.00 -11.19
N GLY A 24 4.67 -3.18 -10.73
CA GLY A 24 4.77 -1.72 -10.75
C GLY A 24 4.96 -1.14 -12.14
N ARG A 25 4.30 -1.69 -13.16
CA ARG A 25 4.48 -1.22 -14.54
C ARG A 25 3.24 -1.35 -15.40
N CYS A 26 3.10 -0.42 -16.35
CA CYS A 26 2.15 -0.54 -17.45
C CYS A 26 2.69 -1.54 -18.50
N SER A 27 1.93 -2.58 -18.82
CA SER A 27 2.33 -3.61 -19.79
C SER A 27 1.13 -4.23 -20.49
N ARG A 28 1.39 -5.08 -21.50
CA ARG A 28 0.34 -5.99 -22.00
C ARG A 28 0.00 -7.05 -20.95
N ARG A 29 -1.20 -7.63 -21.06
CA ARG A 29 -1.64 -8.72 -20.18
C ARG A 29 -0.73 -9.94 -20.23
N SER A 30 -0.25 -10.32 -21.41
CA SER A 30 0.67 -11.45 -21.61
C SER A 30 2.05 -11.23 -20.98
N GLU A 31 2.44 -9.98 -20.78
CA GLU A 31 3.74 -9.60 -20.20
C GLU A 31 3.67 -9.48 -18.67
N CYS A 32 2.46 -9.38 -18.10
CA CYS A 32 2.25 -9.31 -16.66
C CYS A 32 2.26 -10.71 -16.03
N LEU A 33 3.16 -10.91 -15.07
CA LEU A 33 3.26 -12.18 -14.36
C LEU A 33 1.94 -12.47 -13.62
N ARG A 34 1.45 -13.71 -13.71
CA ARG A 34 0.19 -14.15 -13.08
C ARG A 34 -1.07 -13.37 -13.51
N SER A 35 -1.05 -12.69 -14.66
CA SER A 35 -2.20 -11.93 -15.18
C SER A 35 -3.51 -12.71 -15.41
N ARG A 36 -3.50 -14.04 -15.21
CA ARG A 36 -4.69 -14.89 -15.21
C ARG A 36 -5.41 -14.91 -13.86
N LEU A 37 -4.74 -14.57 -12.76
CA LEU A 37 -5.36 -14.43 -11.44
C LEU A 37 -6.05 -13.06 -11.34
N SER A 38 -7.07 -12.97 -10.48
CA SER A 38 -7.78 -11.71 -10.22
C SER A 38 -6.83 -10.65 -9.69
N GLU A 39 -7.11 -9.40 -10.03
CA GLU A 39 -6.44 -8.18 -9.53
C GLU A 39 -4.94 -8.04 -9.82
N GLN A 40 -4.30 -9.02 -10.47
CA GLN A 40 -2.90 -8.91 -10.87
C GLN A 40 -2.65 -7.89 -11.97
N TRP A 41 -3.64 -7.67 -12.85
CA TRP A 41 -3.53 -6.77 -14.01
C TRP A 41 -4.80 -5.94 -14.19
N LEU A 42 -4.68 -4.63 -13.98
CA LEU A 42 -5.76 -3.66 -14.14
C LEU A 42 -5.79 -3.18 -15.60
N TRP A 43 -6.85 -3.52 -16.33
CA TRP A 43 -7.03 -3.17 -17.73
C TRP A 43 -7.31 -1.67 -17.91
N SER A 44 -6.47 -0.99 -18.68
CA SER A 44 -6.57 0.46 -18.90
C SER A 44 -7.88 0.86 -19.60
N PHE A 45 -8.40 0.02 -20.49
CA PHE A 45 -9.63 0.30 -21.23
C PHE A 45 -10.90 0.18 -20.37
N ASN A 46 -10.84 -0.47 -19.21
CA ASN A 46 -11.98 -0.58 -18.33
C ASN A 46 -12.15 0.72 -17.52
N SER A 47 -13.28 1.40 -17.69
CA SER A 47 -13.58 2.65 -16.99
C SER A 47 -13.89 2.47 -15.50
N THR A 48 -14.19 1.25 -15.04
CA THR A 48 -14.48 0.97 -13.62
C THR A 48 -13.25 0.58 -12.82
N GLN A 49 -12.13 0.27 -13.49
CA GLN A 49 -10.89 -0.07 -12.79
C GLN A 49 -10.17 1.19 -12.34
N GLN A 50 -9.64 1.09 -11.13
CA GLN A 50 -8.95 2.15 -10.41
C GLN A 50 -7.72 1.57 -9.74
N CYS A 51 -6.74 2.42 -9.47
CA CYS A 51 -5.54 2.00 -8.76
C CYS A 51 -5.84 1.65 -7.31
N LEU A 52 -5.05 0.73 -6.74
CA LEU A 52 -5.23 0.36 -5.35
C LEU A 52 -5.01 1.57 -4.45
N SER A 53 -5.91 1.69 -3.47
CA SER A 53 -5.89 2.77 -2.49
C SER A 53 -6.35 2.26 -1.14
N VAL A 54 -5.89 2.92 -0.08
CA VAL A 54 -6.35 2.64 1.28
C VAL A 54 -7.71 3.32 1.47
N GLN A 55 -8.75 2.53 1.69
CA GLN A 55 -10.12 3.00 1.85
C GLN A 55 -10.40 3.47 3.28
N SER A 56 -9.84 2.78 4.25
CA SER A 56 -9.95 3.14 5.67
C SER A 56 -8.78 2.55 6.46
N LEU A 57 -8.58 3.09 7.65
CA LEU A 57 -7.45 2.82 8.52
C LEU A 57 -7.95 2.75 9.97
N THR A 58 -7.60 1.68 10.69
CA THR A 58 -8.02 1.48 12.08
C THR A 58 -6.89 0.89 12.93
N PRO A 59 -6.46 1.57 14.02
CA PRO A 59 -6.80 2.96 14.37
C PRO A 59 -6.18 3.96 13.38
N ALA A 60 -6.76 5.17 13.28
CA ALA A 60 -6.26 6.22 12.39
C ALA A 60 -4.98 6.92 12.92
N ASN A 61 -4.68 6.74 14.21
CA ASN A 61 -3.54 7.29 14.90
C ASN A 61 -3.25 6.48 16.17
N ILE A 62 -2.02 6.60 16.69
CA ILE A 62 -1.61 5.97 17.95
C ILE A 62 -0.66 6.87 18.74
N SER A 63 -0.55 6.62 20.05
CA SER A 63 0.51 7.21 20.87
C SER A 63 1.87 6.67 20.45
N ARG A 64 2.90 7.52 20.48
CA ARG A 64 4.31 7.14 20.27
C ARG A 64 4.81 6.14 21.31
N GLU A 65 4.17 6.11 22.48
CA GLU A 65 4.51 5.21 23.60
C GLU A 65 3.86 3.82 23.49
N GLU A 66 3.10 3.56 22.43
CA GLU A 66 2.38 2.30 22.24
C GLU A 66 2.81 1.56 20.97
N LYS A 67 2.74 0.23 21.02
CA LYS A 67 2.77 -0.64 19.85
C LYS A 67 1.39 -1.20 19.58
N ARG A 68 0.86 -1.02 18.37
CA ARG A 68 -0.47 -1.51 17.99
C ARG A 68 -0.47 -2.13 16.60
N ASN A 69 -1.39 -3.06 16.37
CA ASN A 69 -1.70 -3.51 15.02
C ASN A 69 -2.58 -2.48 14.32
N ILE A 70 -2.17 -2.08 13.13
CA ILE A 70 -2.85 -1.13 12.26
C ILE A 70 -3.48 -1.92 11.12
N PHE A 71 -4.80 -1.84 11.01
CA PHE A 71 -5.56 -2.43 9.91
C PHE A 71 -5.75 -1.39 8.80
N LEU A 72 -5.41 -1.76 7.56
CA LEU A 72 -5.62 -0.97 6.35
C LEU A 72 -6.62 -1.72 5.46
N ALA A 73 -7.79 -1.13 5.24
CA ALA A 73 -8.75 -1.66 4.27
C ALA A 73 -8.28 -1.30 2.85
N ILE A 74 -7.98 -2.31 2.05
CA ILE A 74 -7.53 -2.18 0.67
C ILE A 74 -8.28 -3.25 -0.11
N SER A 75 -9.29 -2.86 -0.88
CA SER A 75 -9.99 -3.79 -1.76
C SER A 75 -9.10 -4.25 -2.89
N ASP A 76 -9.42 -5.43 -3.42
CA ASP A 76 -8.85 -5.94 -4.66
C ASP A 76 -7.31 -6.10 -4.59
N LEU A 77 -6.77 -6.43 -3.42
CA LEU A 77 -5.37 -6.83 -3.29
C LEU A 77 -5.09 -8.10 -4.11
N PRO A 78 -4.05 -8.11 -4.96
CA PRO A 78 -3.65 -9.32 -5.67
C PRO A 78 -3.31 -10.45 -4.70
N SER A 79 -3.71 -11.67 -5.07
CA SER A 79 -3.32 -12.86 -4.32
C SER A 79 -1.82 -13.13 -4.43
N LEU A 80 -1.22 -13.48 -3.30
CA LEU A 80 0.19 -13.82 -3.17
C LEU A 80 0.37 -15.34 -3.14
N ARG A 81 1.57 -15.82 -3.47
CA ARG A 81 1.96 -17.22 -3.26
C ARG A 81 2.27 -17.48 -1.79
N GLU A 82 2.43 -18.76 -1.45
CA GLU A 82 3.04 -19.14 -0.17
C GLU A 82 4.41 -18.43 -0.03
N GLU A 83 4.70 -17.96 1.18
CA GLU A 83 5.93 -17.21 1.55
C GLU A 83 6.03 -15.77 1.03
N GLU A 84 5.11 -15.31 0.18
CA GLU A 84 5.02 -13.92 -0.24
C GLU A 84 4.15 -13.11 0.72
N PHE A 85 4.58 -11.88 1.03
CA PHE A 85 3.84 -10.96 1.89
C PHE A 85 3.97 -9.52 1.40
N TYR A 86 2.97 -8.71 1.71
CA TYR A 86 3.09 -7.26 1.65
C TYR A 86 3.85 -6.77 2.88
N SER A 87 4.47 -5.60 2.79
CA SER A 87 5.09 -4.91 3.91
C SER A 87 4.50 -3.52 4.06
N CYS A 88 4.25 -3.12 5.30
CA CYS A 88 3.94 -1.75 5.68
C CYS A 88 5.23 -1.01 6.04
N TYR A 89 5.39 0.20 5.54
CA TYR A 89 6.51 1.08 5.85
C TYR A 89 6.01 2.29 6.62
N PHE A 90 6.41 2.38 7.89
CA PHE A 90 6.27 3.57 8.72
C PHE A 90 7.57 4.36 8.59
N GLU A 91 7.64 5.25 7.59
CA GLU A 91 8.89 5.85 7.12
C GLU A 91 9.93 4.80 6.69
N ASP A 92 10.99 4.60 7.49
CA ASP A 92 12.07 3.64 7.25
C ASP A 92 11.86 2.30 8.00
N TYR A 93 10.85 2.22 8.89
CA TYR A 93 10.50 1.00 9.59
C TYR A 93 9.65 0.08 8.70
N GLU A 94 10.22 -1.05 8.30
CA GLU A 94 9.48 -2.12 7.64
C GLU A 94 8.78 -3.03 8.66
N SER A 95 7.49 -3.25 8.43
CA SER A 95 6.65 -4.20 9.16
C SER A 95 6.06 -5.22 8.20
N PRO A 96 6.19 -6.54 8.45
CA PRO A 96 5.50 -7.54 7.66
C PRO A 96 3.99 -7.41 7.83
N ALA A 97 3.24 -7.53 6.73
CA ALA A 97 1.79 -7.47 6.72
C ALA A 97 1.18 -8.87 6.78
N VAL A 98 0.07 -8.99 7.52
CA VAL A 98 -0.81 -10.15 7.48
C VAL A 98 -2.01 -9.82 6.62
N LEU A 99 -2.25 -10.60 5.57
CA LEU A 99 -3.45 -10.48 4.73
C LEU A 99 -4.71 -10.82 5.55
N THR A 100 -5.76 -10.03 5.36
CA THR A 100 -7.09 -10.27 5.91
C THR A 100 -8.11 -10.40 4.76
N GLU A 101 -9.37 -10.66 5.09
CA GLU A 101 -10.45 -10.72 4.08
C GLU A 101 -10.66 -9.42 3.31
N SER A 102 -10.33 -8.27 3.91
CA SER A 102 -10.66 -6.93 3.39
C SER A 102 -9.47 -5.97 3.31
N GLY A 103 -8.25 -6.47 3.50
CA GLY A 103 -7.04 -5.65 3.45
C GLY A 103 -5.84 -6.32 4.10
N ILE A 104 -5.10 -5.54 4.88
CA ILE A 104 -3.89 -5.99 5.59
C ILE A 104 -3.83 -5.48 7.01
N MET A 105 -3.11 -6.19 7.87
CA MET A 105 -2.80 -5.77 9.23
C MET A 105 -1.30 -5.78 9.46
N CYS A 106 -0.77 -4.69 10.04
CA CYS A 106 0.66 -4.50 10.28
C CYS A 106 0.91 -4.01 11.71
N PRO A 107 1.85 -4.60 12.48
CA PRO A 107 2.29 -3.99 13.73
C PRO A 107 3.01 -2.65 13.48
N SER A 108 2.71 -1.65 14.30
CA SER A 108 3.44 -0.38 14.33
C SER A 108 4.87 -0.58 14.85
N PRO A 109 5.77 0.41 14.65
CA PRO A 109 7.08 0.41 15.27
C PRO A 109 6.97 0.30 16.80
N ASP A 110 8.01 -0.27 17.42
CA ASP A 110 8.19 -0.17 18.86
C ASP A 110 8.42 1.30 19.27
N PRO A 111 8.08 1.72 20.50
CA PRO A 111 8.22 3.12 20.93
C PRO A 111 9.61 3.72 20.70
N SER A 112 10.68 2.92 20.84
CA SER A 112 12.06 3.35 20.59
C SER A 112 12.38 3.66 19.12
N ARG A 113 11.50 3.26 18.20
CA ARG A 113 11.59 3.48 16.75
C ARG A 113 10.41 4.27 16.20
N ALA A 114 9.54 4.81 17.07
CA ALA A 114 8.45 5.67 16.64
C ALA A 114 9.01 6.97 16.02
N PRO A 115 8.37 7.52 14.97
CA PRO A 115 8.81 8.76 14.34
C PRO A 115 9.04 9.89 15.34
N ALA A 116 10.06 10.71 15.11
CA ALA A 116 10.35 11.85 15.98
C ALA A 116 9.33 12.97 15.78
N LEU A 117 8.96 13.65 16.87
CA LEU A 117 8.11 14.84 16.78
C LEU A 117 8.91 16.06 16.30
N PRO A 118 8.34 16.88 15.40
CA PRO A 118 8.87 18.20 15.12
C PRO A 118 8.96 19.04 16.40
N THR A 119 9.93 19.96 16.45
CA THR A 119 10.12 20.83 17.61
C THR A 119 8.86 21.65 17.89
N GLY A 120 8.29 21.48 19.08
CA GLY A 120 7.08 22.20 19.52
C GLY A 120 5.76 21.62 19.01
N ALA A 121 5.78 20.45 18.35
CA ALA A 121 4.57 19.72 17.96
C ALA A 121 4.27 18.57 18.93
N ASP A 122 2.99 18.28 19.11
CA ASP A 122 2.42 17.17 19.90
C ASP A 122 2.08 15.95 19.02
N TYR A 123 2.17 16.07 17.69
CA TYR A 123 1.98 14.98 16.75
C TYR A 123 2.88 15.10 15.51
N VAL A 124 3.04 13.98 14.81
CA VAL A 124 3.67 13.89 13.51
C VAL A 124 2.82 13.02 12.59
N THR A 125 2.58 13.50 11.36
CA THR A 125 1.90 12.74 10.31
C THR A 125 2.94 12.26 9.30
N ILE A 126 2.98 10.95 9.10
CA ILE A 126 3.84 10.29 8.12
C ILE A 126 3.01 9.69 6.99
N LYS A 127 3.68 9.31 5.89
CA LYS A 127 3.09 8.43 4.88
C LYS A 127 3.32 6.97 5.28
N LEU A 128 2.25 6.28 5.65
CA LEU A 128 2.25 4.83 5.79
C LEU A 128 2.10 4.20 4.40
N VAL A 129 3.15 3.51 3.95
CA VAL A 129 3.23 2.96 2.58
C VAL A 129 3.14 1.44 2.60
N VAL A 130 2.28 0.88 1.76
CA VAL A 130 2.20 -0.56 1.53
C VAL A 130 3.00 -0.91 0.29
N ARG A 131 3.86 -1.92 0.39
CA ARG A 131 4.65 -2.43 -0.73
C ARG A 131 4.57 -3.93 -0.86
N PHE A 132 4.80 -4.41 -2.07
CA PHE A 132 5.17 -5.79 -2.35
C PHE A 132 6.63 -5.80 -2.81
N HIS A 133 7.55 -6.25 -1.94
CA HIS A 133 8.98 -5.97 -2.09
C HIS A 133 9.21 -4.46 -2.30
N ASP A 134 9.87 -4.06 -3.38
CA ASP A 134 10.14 -2.66 -3.72
C ASP A 134 8.99 -1.97 -4.48
N ILE A 135 7.91 -2.69 -4.78
CA ILE A 135 6.80 -2.18 -5.59
C ILE A 135 5.77 -1.48 -4.71
N PHE A 136 5.53 -0.20 -4.99
CA PHE A 136 4.47 0.58 -4.35
C PHE A 136 3.08 0.01 -4.66
N ILE A 137 2.26 -0.19 -3.62
CA ILE A 137 0.88 -0.67 -3.75
C ILE A 137 -0.11 0.46 -3.42
N ALA A 138 0.00 1.05 -2.23
CA ALA A 138 -0.86 2.12 -1.78
C ALA A 138 -0.18 2.91 -0.64
N SER A 139 -0.71 4.08 -0.31
CA SER A 139 -0.28 4.84 0.86
C SER A 139 -1.42 5.62 1.49
N VAL A 140 -1.30 5.90 2.77
CA VAL A 140 -2.23 6.74 3.53
C VAL A 140 -1.45 7.60 4.53
N ASP A 141 -2.02 8.73 4.93
CA ASP A 141 -1.51 9.50 6.06
C ASP A 141 -1.79 8.77 7.38
N PHE A 142 -0.78 8.68 8.23
CA PHE A 142 -0.88 8.05 9.55
C PHE A 142 -0.22 8.95 10.58
N SER A 143 -0.88 9.17 11.72
CA SER A 143 -0.37 10.10 12.74
C SER A 143 0.06 9.39 14.02
N PHE A 144 1.24 9.76 14.50
CA PHE A 144 1.71 9.44 15.85
C PHE A 144 1.58 10.70 16.71
N TYR A 145 1.09 10.57 17.93
CA TYR A 145 0.97 11.68 18.88
C TYR A 145 1.68 11.38 20.20
N ASP A 146 1.97 12.42 20.96
CA ASP A 146 2.46 12.36 22.32
C ASP A 146 1.51 13.14 23.23
N CYS A 147 1.03 12.50 24.29
CA CYS A 147 0.10 13.09 25.25
C CYS A 147 0.79 13.56 26.54
N ALA A 148 2.12 13.70 26.53
CA ALA A 148 2.92 14.19 27.66
C ALA A 148 2.60 15.64 28.06
#